data_AF-A0A514L851-F1
#
_entry.id   AF-A0A514L851-F1
#
_cell.length_a   1.000
_cell.length_b   1.000
_cell.length_c   1.000
_cell.angle_alpha   90.00
_cell.angle_beta   90.00
_cell.angle_gamma   90.00
#
_symmetry.space_group_name_H-M   'P 1'
#
loop_
_entity.id
_entity.type
_entity.pdbx_description
1 polymer ?
#
loop_
_entity_poly.entity_id
_entity_poly.type
_entity_poly.pdbx_seq_one_letter_code
_entity_poly.pdbx_strand_id
1 'polypeptide(L)'
;MVYNDSNYRATLVILNDIEKRGLYHFNPEYHDEQFFRNFIDFQKSFSHTFAETIKKLDDFETKRDEVILFVVYSIMSYIKSHLKVFEKFLKIIIDSSKLKGGFDENTTLSQILKKICNKMQYNPKLKNAIRGLFLADFADAIDSQQFLILNDGHLMIYPKDDTKKKLISIDALYDDSLQVRSIFDAMLDWAGEADKPSQKQTDAIDDIVRNLVFQVNSLDAKLDRIS
;
A
#
# COMPACT_ATOMS: atom_id res chain seq x y z
N MET A 1 17.89 4.30 4.16
CA MET A 1 17.71 5.44 3.24
C MET A 1 16.37 5.26 2.53
N VAL A 2 15.29 5.82 3.08
CA VAL A 2 13.89 5.62 2.59
C VAL A 2 13.32 6.89 1.92
N TYR A 3 14.07 8.00 1.96
CA TYR A 3 13.55 9.32 1.63
C TYR A 3 13.14 9.57 0.17
N ASN A 4 13.32 8.63 -0.78
CA ASN A 4 12.97 8.84 -2.20
C ASN A 4 11.91 7.88 -2.77
N ASP A 5 11.27 7.07 -1.93
CA ASP A 5 10.17 6.20 -2.35
C ASP A 5 8.86 6.98 -2.48
N SER A 6 8.22 6.92 -3.65
CA SER A 6 6.97 7.64 -3.94
C SER A 6 5.77 7.09 -3.18
N ASN A 7 5.72 5.77 -2.95
CA ASN A 7 4.64 5.11 -2.23
C ASN A 7 4.69 5.46 -0.74
N TYR A 8 5.89 5.49 -0.16
CA TYR A 8 6.14 5.96 1.20
C TYR A 8 5.65 7.41 1.38
N ARG A 9 6.10 8.33 0.51
CA ARG A 9 5.72 9.75 0.59
C ARG A 9 4.21 9.95 0.41
N ALA A 10 3.61 9.25 -0.55
CA ALA A 10 2.16 9.32 -0.77
C ALA A 10 1.37 8.84 0.46
N THR A 11 1.84 7.78 1.12
CA THR A 11 1.24 7.26 2.35
C THR A 11 1.28 8.29 3.47
N LEU A 12 2.44 8.93 3.71
CA LEU A 12 2.55 9.99 4.72
C LEU A 12 1.62 11.17 4.43
N VAL A 13 1.48 11.58 3.17
CA VAL A 13 0.53 12.65 2.79
C VAL A 13 -0.89 12.26 3.18
N ILE A 14 -1.32 11.03 2.90
CA ILE A 14 -2.66 10.54 3.23
C ILE A 14 -2.88 10.51 4.74
N LEU A 15 -1.92 9.99 5.51
CA LEU A 15 -2.01 9.91 6.98
C LEU A 15 -2.04 11.31 7.62
N ASN A 16 -1.18 12.22 7.17
CA ASN A 16 -1.18 13.61 7.61
C ASN A 16 -2.49 14.32 7.26
N ASP A 17 -3.08 14.05 6.10
CA ASP A 17 -4.38 14.60 5.73
C ASP A 17 -5.51 14.07 6.63
N ILE A 18 -5.49 12.78 7.00
CA ILE A 18 -6.43 12.19 7.98
C ILE A 18 -6.34 12.93 9.31
N GLU A 19 -5.13 13.17 9.81
CA GLU A 19 -4.88 13.87 11.06
C GLU A 19 -5.32 15.35 11.00
N LYS A 20 -4.84 16.09 9.99
CA LYS A 20 -5.14 17.52 9.81
C LYS A 20 -6.64 17.81 9.66
N ARG A 21 -7.40 16.85 9.13
CA ARG A 21 -8.86 16.96 9.00
C ARG A 21 -9.65 16.42 10.19
N GLY A 22 -8.96 16.08 11.28
CA GLY A 22 -9.56 15.61 12.51
C GLY A 22 -10.30 14.28 12.35
N LEU A 23 -9.93 13.46 11.36
CA LEU A 23 -10.44 12.09 11.22
C LEU A 23 -9.68 11.09 12.11
N TYR A 24 -8.58 11.52 12.71
CA TYR A 24 -7.83 10.72 13.66
C TYR A 24 -8.59 10.53 14.97
N HIS A 25 -8.69 9.27 15.41
CA HIS A 25 -9.09 8.88 16.75
C HIS A 25 -8.53 7.48 17.03
N PHE A 26 -7.76 7.33 18.11
CA PHE A 26 -7.23 6.03 18.50
C PHE A 26 -8.34 5.14 19.08
N ASN A 27 -8.61 4.03 18.41
CA ASN A 27 -9.61 3.04 18.78
C ASN A 27 -8.94 1.86 19.51
N PRO A 28 -9.02 1.78 20.85
CA PRO A 28 -8.40 0.70 21.61
C PRO A 28 -9.02 -0.67 21.33
N GLU A 29 -10.27 -0.72 20.85
CA GLU A 29 -10.96 -1.96 20.49
C GLU A 29 -10.23 -2.75 19.39
N TYR A 30 -9.62 -2.05 18.43
CA TYR A 30 -8.89 -2.67 17.32
C TYR A 30 -7.39 -2.81 17.59
N HIS A 31 -6.91 -2.32 18.74
CA HIS A 31 -5.50 -2.30 19.06
C HIS A 31 -5.02 -3.66 19.57
N ASP A 32 -4.08 -4.26 18.84
CA ASP A 32 -3.50 -5.57 19.13
C ASP A 32 -1.97 -5.48 19.08
N GLU A 33 -1.38 -5.02 20.18
CA GLU A 33 0.06 -4.74 20.27
C GLU A 33 0.90 -5.99 19.97
N GLN A 34 0.48 -7.17 20.46
CA GLN A 34 1.22 -8.41 20.27
C GLN A 34 1.27 -8.80 18.79
N PHE A 35 0.14 -8.65 18.07
CA PHE A 35 0.10 -8.87 16.63
C PHE A 35 1.05 -7.93 15.88
N PHE A 36 1.04 -6.62 16.16
CA PHE A 36 1.92 -5.68 15.46
C PHE A 36 3.40 -5.93 15.77
N ARG A 37 3.76 -6.24 17.01
CA ARG A 37 5.14 -6.64 17.37
C ARG A 37 5.58 -7.87 16.59
N ASN A 38 4.75 -8.91 16.55
CA ASN A 38 5.04 -10.12 15.78
C ASN A 38 5.18 -9.82 14.28
N PHE A 39 4.33 -8.97 13.72
CA PHE A 39 4.39 -8.61 12.31
C PHE A 39 5.66 -7.82 11.95
N ILE A 40 6.11 -6.91 12.82
CA ILE A 40 7.37 -6.18 12.64
C ILE A 40 8.56 -7.14 12.61
N ASP A 41 8.60 -8.13 13.52
CA ASP A 41 9.67 -9.14 13.53
C ASP A 41 9.62 -10.06 12.32
N PHE A 42 8.41 -10.42 11.87
CA PHE A 42 8.19 -11.12 10.61
C PHE A 42 8.74 -10.32 9.43
N GLN A 43 8.40 -9.03 9.27
CA GLN A 43 8.87 -8.19 8.18
C GLN A 43 10.40 -8.15 8.12
N LYS A 44 11.06 -7.91 9.28
CA LYS A 44 12.54 -7.87 9.38
C LYS A 44 13.17 -9.19 8.92
N SER A 45 12.58 -10.31 9.30
CA SER A 45 13.11 -11.65 8.98
C SER A 45 12.85 -12.03 7.52
N PHE A 46 11.67 -11.67 7.00
CA PHE A 46 11.18 -12.20 5.72
C PHE A 46 11.60 -11.36 4.50
N SER A 47 11.82 -10.05 4.67
CA SER A 47 12.23 -9.17 3.56
C SER A 47 13.59 -9.51 2.94
N HIS A 48 14.48 -10.19 3.66
CA HIS A 48 15.76 -10.65 3.11
C HIS A 48 15.58 -11.87 2.19
N THR A 49 14.62 -12.75 2.51
CA THR A 49 14.47 -14.07 1.88
C THR A 49 13.89 -14.02 0.47
N PHE A 50 12.98 -13.08 0.17
CA PHE A 50 12.33 -13.01 -1.16
C PHE A 50 13.28 -12.64 -2.29
N ALA A 51 14.08 -11.60 -2.09
CA ALA A 51 15.01 -11.13 -3.12
C ALA A 51 16.03 -12.21 -3.47
N GLU A 52 16.43 -13.04 -2.51
CA GLU A 52 17.31 -14.18 -2.75
C GLU A 52 16.60 -15.33 -3.46
N THR A 53 15.35 -15.62 -3.06
CA THR A 53 14.55 -16.70 -3.66
C THR A 53 14.25 -16.42 -5.13
N ILE A 54 13.86 -15.19 -5.47
CA ILE A 54 13.57 -14.78 -6.85
C ILE A 54 14.83 -14.83 -7.72
N LYS A 55 15.98 -14.41 -7.20
CA LYS A 55 17.24 -14.45 -7.97
C LYS A 55 17.71 -15.86 -8.30
N LYS A 56 17.43 -16.83 -7.43
CA LYS A 56 17.82 -18.24 -7.60
C LYS A 56 16.76 -19.06 -8.31
N LEU A 57 15.66 -18.44 -8.76
CA LEU A 57 14.51 -19.15 -9.33
C LEU A 57 14.87 -19.89 -10.62
N ASP A 58 15.80 -19.35 -11.40
CA ASP A 58 16.35 -19.98 -12.60
C ASP A 58 17.41 -21.07 -12.32
N ASP A 59 17.93 -21.15 -11.10
CA ASP A 59 18.92 -22.16 -10.69
C ASP A 59 18.27 -23.52 -10.34
N PHE A 60 16.94 -23.59 -10.24
CA PHE A 60 16.22 -24.82 -9.94
C PHE A 60 16.05 -25.68 -11.20
N GLU A 61 17.00 -26.61 -11.42
CA GLU A 61 17.01 -27.52 -12.59
C GLU A 61 15.88 -28.57 -12.60
N THR A 62 15.22 -28.83 -11.46
CA THR A 62 14.09 -29.77 -11.34
C THR A 62 12.88 -29.11 -10.70
N LYS A 63 11.67 -29.45 -11.18
CA LYS A 63 10.37 -28.97 -10.66
C LYS A 63 10.14 -27.44 -10.78
N ARG A 64 10.67 -26.82 -11.84
CA ARG A 64 10.52 -25.37 -12.12
C ARG A 64 9.08 -24.88 -11.96
N ASP A 65 8.10 -25.62 -12.47
CA ASP A 65 6.67 -25.27 -12.36
C ASP A 65 6.19 -25.25 -10.91
N GLU A 66 6.58 -26.25 -10.09
CA GLU A 66 6.22 -26.28 -8.65
C GLU A 66 6.87 -25.12 -7.88
N VAL A 67 8.12 -24.79 -8.21
CA VAL A 67 8.85 -23.66 -7.61
C VAL A 67 8.21 -22.33 -7.97
N ILE A 68 7.81 -22.17 -9.23
CA ILE A 68 7.07 -20.99 -9.71
C ILE A 68 5.76 -20.81 -8.94
N LEU A 69 4.96 -21.88 -8.81
CA LEU A 69 3.70 -21.84 -8.05
C LEU A 69 3.95 -21.45 -6.58
N PHE A 70 4.98 -22.02 -5.96
CA PHE A 70 5.37 -21.70 -4.59
C PHE A 70 5.76 -20.22 -4.43
N VAL A 71 6.54 -19.68 -5.37
CA VAL A 71 6.99 -18.28 -5.34
C VAL A 71 5.80 -17.34 -5.49
N VAL A 72 4.94 -17.56 -6.49
CA VAL A 72 3.74 -16.73 -6.70
C VAL A 72 2.86 -16.74 -5.46
N TYR A 73 2.58 -17.93 -4.91
CA TYR A 73 1.76 -18.06 -3.71
C TYR A 73 2.38 -17.35 -2.50
N SER A 74 3.70 -17.45 -2.33
CA SER A 74 4.43 -16.83 -1.23
C SER A 74 4.37 -15.30 -1.33
N ILE A 75 4.66 -14.72 -2.50
CA ILE A 75 4.61 -13.26 -2.71
C ILE A 75 3.17 -12.75 -2.54
N MET A 76 2.18 -13.44 -3.11
CA MET A 76 0.77 -13.12 -2.94
C MET A 76 0.36 -13.12 -1.45
N SER A 77 0.80 -14.12 -0.69
CA SER A 77 0.52 -14.23 0.74
C SER A 77 1.19 -13.12 1.56
N TYR A 78 2.41 -12.73 1.18
CA TYR A 78 3.11 -11.60 1.78
C TYR A 78 2.37 -10.28 1.56
N ILE A 79 1.97 -9.99 0.32
CA ILE A 79 1.18 -8.80 -0.03
C ILE A 79 -0.13 -8.81 0.78
N LYS A 80 -0.88 -9.92 0.73
CA LYS A 80 -2.14 -10.07 1.47
C LYS A 80 -1.98 -9.75 2.97
N SER A 81 -0.92 -10.26 3.57
CA SER A 81 -0.66 -10.07 5.00
C SER A 81 -0.44 -8.59 5.34
N HIS A 82 0.31 -7.85 4.51
CA HIS A 82 0.48 -6.40 4.68
C HIS A 82 -0.82 -5.63 4.49
N LEU A 83 -1.63 -6.00 3.49
CA LEU A 83 -2.93 -5.34 3.26
C LEU A 83 -3.88 -5.53 4.45
N LYS A 84 -3.83 -6.68 5.14
CA LYS A 84 -4.57 -6.90 6.39
C LYS A 84 -4.02 -6.07 7.56
N VAL A 85 -2.72 -5.87 7.62
CA VAL A 85 -2.11 -4.95 8.59
C VAL A 85 -2.55 -3.51 8.34
N PHE A 86 -2.61 -3.06 7.08
CA PHE A 86 -3.12 -1.73 6.74
C PHE A 86 -4.58 -1.56 7.14
N GLU A 87 -5.41 -2.58 6.89
CA GLU A 87 -6.80 -2.59 7.31
C GLU A 87 -6.92 -2.41 8.83
N LYS A 88 -6.18 -3.21 9.61
CA LYS A 88 -6.15 -3.11 11.08
C LYS A 88 -5.64 -1.74 11.55
N PHE A 89 -4.55 -1.26 10.97
CA PHE A 89 -3.97 0.03 11.32
C PHE A 89 -4.95 1.19 11.08
N LEU A 90 -5.62 1.22 9.93
CA LEU A 90 -6.62 2.24 9.62
C LEU A 90 -7.84 2.13 10.55
N LYS A 91 -8.27 0.92 10.93
CA LYS A 91 -9.32 0.72 11.95
C LYS A 91 -8.89 1.29 13.30
N ILE A 92 -7.62 1.19 13.67
CA ILE A 92 -7.10 1.76 14.92
C ILE A 92 -7.11 3.29 14.89
N ILE A 93 -6.68 3.92 13.80
CA ILE A 93 -6.39 5.37 13.83
C ILE A 93 -7.54 6.25 13.34
N ILE A 94 -8.59 5.69 12.75
CA ILE A 94 -9.69 6.47 12.14
C ILE A 94 -10.92 6.48 13.03
N ASP A 95 -11.46 7.67 13.24
CA ASP A 95 -12.76 7.90 13.85
C ASP A 95 -13.89 7.41 12.92
N SER A 96 -14.39 6.19 13.17
CA SER A 96 -15.44 5.59 12.35
C SER A 96 -16.74 6.42 12.38
N SER A 97 -17.03 7.11 13.49
CA SER A 97 -18.24 7.92 13.65
C SER A 97 -18.29 9.12 12.71
N LYS A 98 -17.11 9.61 12.27
CA LYS A 98 -16.99 10.71 11.32
C LYS A 98 -17.19 10.30 9.87
N LEU A 99 -17.24 8.99 9.59
CA LEU A 99 -17.44 8.42 8.26
C LEU A 99 -18.90 8.05 8.02
N LYS A 100 -19.41 8.32 6.82
CA LYS A 100 -20.78 7.98 6.46
C LYS A 100 -20.99 6.46 6.56
N GLY A 101 -21.89 6.06 7.46
CA GLY A 101 -22.23 4.67 7.74
C GLY A 101 -21.17 3.90 8.52
N GLY A 102 -20.22 4.58 9.19
CA GLY A 102 -19.24 3.95 10.07
C GLY A 102 -18.36 2.89 9.40
N PHE A 103 -17.63 2.14 10.22
CA PHE A 103 -17.10 0.82 9.87
C PHE A 103 -17.03 -0.04 11.14
N ASP A 104 -16.89 -1.33 10.95
CA ASP A 104 -16.79 -2.36 11.99
C ASP A 104 -15.64 -3.34 11.69
N GLU A 105 -15.53 -4.40 12.48
CA GLU A 105 -14.51 -5.44 12.33
C GLU A 105 -14.55 -6.13 10.94
N ASN A 106 -15.71 -6.23 10.31
CA ASN A 106 -15.90 -6.92 9.03
C ASN A 106 -15.68 -6.01 7.82
N THR A 107 -15.53 -4.70 8.03
CA THR A 107 -15.34 -3.74 6.96
C THR A 107 -13.96 -3.92 6.33
N THR A 108 -13.91 -4.13 5.00
CA THR A 108 -12.66 -4.41 4.27
C THR A 108 -11.82 -3.15 4.06
N LEU A 109 -10.52 -3.33 3.77
CA LEU A 109 -9.62 -2.23 3.39
C LEU A 109 -10.21 -1.36 2.26
N SER A 110 -10.72 -1.98 1.19
CA SER A 110 -11.33 -1.29 0.04
C SER A 110 -12.52 -0.40 0.45
N GLN A 111 -13.34 -0.87 1.39
CA GLN A 111 -14.47 -0.12 1.94
C GLN A 111 -14.01 1.04 2.83
N ILE A 112 -13.01 0.82 3.69
CA ILE A 112 -12.42 1.86 4.54
C ILE A 112 -11.84 2.98 3.68
N LEU A 113 -11.00 2.65 2.70
CA LEU A 113 -10.40 3.63 1.78
C LEU A 113 -11.47 4.43 1.03
N LYS A 114 -12.52 3.76 0.55
CA LYS A 114 -13.66 4.43 -0.12
C LYS A 114 -14.34 5.42 0.83
N LYS A 115 -14.58 5.03 2.09
CA LYS A 115 -15.22 5.89 3.10
C LYS A 115 -14.35 7.11 3.43
N ILE A 116 -13.03 6.92 3.64
CA ILE A 116 -12.07 8.02 3.84
C ILE A 116 -12.08 8.96 2.64
N CYS A 117 -11.85 8.43 1.44
CA CYS A 117 -11.80 9.23 0.22
C CYS A 117 -13.07 10.07 -0.01
N ASN A 118 -14.23 9.50 0.32
CA ASN A 118 -15.51 10.22 0.24
C ASN A 118 -15.60 11.33 1.30
N LYS A 119 -15.20 11.06 2.55
CA LYS A 119 -15.17 12.05 3.62
C LYS A 119 -14.21 13.21 3.31
N MET A 120 -13.06 12.91 2.71
CA MET A 120 -12.06 13.88 2.30
C MET A 120 -12.46 14.68 1.04
N GLN A 121 -13.52 14.25 0.35
CA GLN A 121 -13.97 14.81 -0.91
C GLN A 121 -12.90 14.78 -2.02
N TYR A 122 -12.07 13.74 -2.04
CA TYR A 122 -11.08 13.55 -3.09
C TYR A 122 -11.74 13.40 -4.46
N ASN A 123 -11.10 13.93 -5.51
CA ASN A 123 -11.59 13.76 -6.87
C ASN A 123 -11.41 12.30 -7.36
N PRO A 124 -12.14 11.85 -8.40
CA PRO A 124 -12.09 10.47 -8.87
C PRO A 124 -10.69 9.96 -9.21
N LYS A 125 -9.83 10.81 -9.79
CA LYS A 125 -8.43 10.46 -10.10
C LYS A 125 -7.65 10.09 -8.85
N LEU A 126 -7.74 10.92 -7.81
CA LEU A 126 -7.07 10.67 -6.53
C LEU A 126 -7.66 9.46 -5.79
N LYS A 127 -8.99 9.25 -5.85
CA LYS A 127 -9.60 8.02 -5.31
C LYS A 127 -9.02 6.77 -5.95
N ASN A 128 -8.89 6.77 -7.28
CA ASN A 128 -8.33 5.64 -8.02
C ASN A 128 -6.84 5.45 -7.70
N ALA A 129 -6.07 6.54 -7.59
CA ALA A 129 -4.67 6.48 -7.19
C ALA A 129 -4.49 5.87 -5.79
N ILE A 130 -5.31 6.28 -4.80
CA ILE A 130 -5.28 5.72 -3.44
C ILE A 130 -5.67 4.24 -3.45
N ARG A 131 -6.70 3.86 -4.22
CA ARG A 131 -7.08 2.45 -4.39
C ARG A 131 -5.94 1.61 -5.00
N GLY A 132 -5.22 2.17 -5.97
CA GLY A 132 -4.04 1.53 -6.57
C GLY A 132 -2.88 1.41 -5.58
N LEU A 133 -2.56 2.49 -4.86
CA LEU A 133 -1.51 2.51 -3.83
C LEU A 133 -1.74 1.42 -2.77
N PHE A 134 -2.98 1.26 -2.30
CA PHE A 134 -3.30 0.25 -1.30
C PHE A 134 -3.72 -1.11 -1.90
N LEU A 135 -3.49 -1.33 -3.21
CA LEU A 135 -3.82 -2.57 -3.91
C LEU A 135 -5.23 -3.09 -3.59
N ALA A 136 -6.22 -2.19 -3.53
CA ALA A 136 -7.55 -2.51 -3.00
C ALA A 136 -8.28 -3.59 -3.81
N ASP A 137 -8.14 -3.56 -5.15
CA ASP A 137 -8.74 -4.57 -6.03
C ASP A 137 -8.05 -5.94 -5.85
N PHE A 138 -6.74 -5.96 -5.61
CA PHE A 138 -6.00 -7.18 -5.30
C PHE A 138 -6.50 -7.76 -3.97
N ALA A 139 -6.59 -6.93 -2.92
CA ALA A 139 -7.10 -7.35 -1.61
C ALA A 139 -8.49 -8.00 -1.73
N ASP A 140 -9.42 -7.30 -2.41
CA ASP A 140 -10.79 -7.77 -2.62
C ASP A 140 -10.81 -9.10 -3.40
N ALA A 141 -9.97 -9.27 -4.43
CA ALA A 141 -9.88 -10.52 -5.20
C ALA A 141 -9.36 -11.69 -4.36
N ILE A 142 -8.30 -11.50 -3.59
CA ILE A 142 -7.71 -12.58 -2.79
C ILE A 142 -8.60 -12.97 -1.61
N ASP A 143 -9.26 -12.01 -0.96
CA ASP A 143 -10.19 -12.30 0.14
C ASP A 143 -11.43 -13.05 -0.34
N SER A 144 -11.94 -12.72 -1.54
CA SER A 144 -13.08 -13.41 -2.14
C SER A 144 -12.73 -14.69 -2.90
N GLN A 145 -11.47 -15.16 -2.83
CA GLN A 145 -10.98 -16.34 -3.56
C GLN A 145 -11.20 -16.23 -5.09
N GLN A 146 -11.15 -15.02 -5.64
CA GLN A 146 -11.31 -14.74 -7.05
C GLN A 146 -9.95 -14.61 -7.74
N PHE A 147 -9.11 -15.64 -7.64
CA PHE A 147 -7.81 -15.69 -8.31
C PHE A 147 -7.43 -17.08 -8.79
N LEU A 148 -6.51 -17.16 -9.75
CA LEU A 148 -5.88 -18.37 -10.26
C LEU A 148 -4.36 -18.14 -10.33
N ILE A 149 -3.59 -19.08 -9.82
CA ILE A 149 -2.14 -19.14 -10.05
C ILE A 149 -1.93 -20.01 -11.29
N LEU A 150 -1.31 -19.44 -12.31
CA LEU A 150 -1.04 -20.13 -13.57
C LEU A 150 0.36 -20.75 -13.53
N ASN A 151 0.54 -21.86 -14.25
CA ASN A 151 1.81 -22.59 -14.30
C ASN A 151 2.95 -21.79 -14.94
N ASP A 152 2.63 -20.73 -15.69
CA ASP A 152 3.59 -19.82 -16.31
C ASP A 152 4.07 -18.71 -15.37
N GLY A 153 3.66 -18.74 -14.10
CA GLY A 153 4.06 -17.77 -13.07
C GLY A 153 3.17 -16.55 -12.96
N HIS A 154 2.11 -16.45 -13.75
CA HIS A 154 1.16 -15.36 -13.57
C HIS A 154 0.13 -15.65 -12.48
N LEU A 155 -0.26 -14.60 -11.77
CA LEU A 155 -1.47 -14.55 -10.97
C LEU A 155 -2.57 -13.85 -11.76
N MET A 156 -3.68 -14.55 -11.99
CA MET A 156 -4.88 -13.96 -12.58
C MET A 156 -5.89 -13.64 -11.48
N ILE A 157 -6.26 -12.38 -11.32
CA ILE A 157 -7.37 -11.97 -10.44
C ILE A 157 -8.64 -11.72 -11.25
N TYR A 158 -9.80 -11.96 -10.64
CA TYR A 158 -11.12 -11.87 -11.25
C TYR A 158 -11.26 -12.65 -12.58
N PRO A 159 -10.95 -13.96 -12.62
CA PRO A 159 -10.87 -14.73 -13.86
C PRO A 159 -12.17 -14.81 -14.68
N LYS A 160 -13.32 -14.58 -14.03
CA LYS A 160 -14.68 -14.66 -14.59
C LYS A 160 -15.32 -13.29 -14.89
N ASP A 161 -14.61 -12.18 -14.65
CA ASP A 161 -15.11 -10.82 -14.86
C ASP A 161 -14.19 -10.09 -15.84
N ASP A 162 -14.58 -10.05 -17.12
CA ASP A 162 -13.76 -9.47 -18.20
C ASP A 162 -13.42 -7.98 -17.99
N THR A 163 -14.18 -7.27 -17.16
CA THR A 163 -13.93 -5.85 -16.87
C THR A 163 -12.90 -5.63 -15.77
N LYS A 164 -12.73 -6.62 -14.87
CA LYS A 164 -11.81 -6.55 -13.73
C LYS A 164 -10.65 -7.51 -13.82
N LYS A 165 -10.71 -8.46 -14.76
CA LYS A 165 -9.68 -9.46 -15.00
C LYS A 165 -8.34 -8.78 -15.20
N LYS A 166 -7.37 -9.15 -14.37
CA LYS A 166 -5.98 -8.68 -14.48
C LYS A 166 -5.04 -9.87 -14.38
N LEU A 167 -4.07 -9.90 -15.29
CA LEU A 167 -2.98 -10.85 -15.28
C LEU A 167 -1.75 -10.14 -14.69
N ILE A 168 -1.17 -10.70 -13.64
CA ILE A 168 -0.07 -10.10 -12.87
C ILE A 168 1.11 -11.05 -12.97
N SER A 169 2.22 -10.60 -13.55
CA SER A 169 3.48 -11.36 -13.63
C SER A 169 4.17 -11.46 -12.26
N ILE A 170 5.13 -12.38 -12.11
CA ILE A 170 5.99 -12.47 -10.91
C ILE A 170 6.69 -11.15 -10.61
N ASP A 171 7.23 -10.46 -11.62
CA ASP A 171 7.94 -9.19 -11.43
C ASP A 171 6.99 -8.10 -10.88
N ALA A 172 5.81 -7.96 -11.48
CA ALA A 172 4.78 -7.05 -10.96
C ALA A 172 4.32 -7.42 -9.54
N LEU A 173 4.20 -8.70 -9.19
CA LEU A 173 3.94 -9.13 -7.81
C LEU A 173 5.08 -8.76 -6.87
N TYR A 174 6.33 -8.88 -7.34
CA TYR A 174 7.48 -8.45 -6.56
C TYR A 174 7.48 -6.94 -6.34
N ASP A 175 7.16 -6.13 -7.36
CA ASP A 175 6.99 -4.68 -7.22
C ASP A 175 5.87 -4.33 -6.23
N ASP A 176 4.72 -5.02 -6.30
CA ASP A 176 3.63 -4.90 -5.32
C ASP A 176 4.10 -5.23 -3.90
N SER A 177 5.00 -6.22 -3.75
CA SER A 177 5.60 -6.59 -2.46
C SER A 177 6.49 -5.47 -1.89
N LEU A 178 7.24 -4.77 -2.74
CA LEU A 178 8.04 -3.62 -2.35
C LEU A 178 7.14 -2.43 -2.00
N GLN A 179 6.07 -2.22 -2.76
CA GLN A 179 5.08 -1.17 -2.49
C GLN A 179 4.44 -1.33 -1.11
N VAL A 180 3.94 -2.52 -0.77
CA VAL A 180 3.35 -2.73 0.57
C VAL A 180 4.37 -2.58 1.69
N ARG A 181 5.64 -2.96 1.46
CA ARG A 181 6.70 -2.69 2.43
C ARG A 181 6.88 -1.19 2.67
N SER A 182 6.99 -0.40 1.60
CA SER A 182 7.16 1.05 1.70
C SER A 182 5.97 1.75 2.39
N ILE A 183 4.75 1.28 2.16
CA ILE A 183 3.55 1.77 2.86
C ILE A 183 3.61 1.43 4.35
N PHE A 184 4.02 0.21 4.70
CA PHE A 184 4.15 -0.20 6.10
C PHE A 184 5.20 0.63 6.84
N ASP A 185 6.36 0.85 6.23
CA ASP A 185 7.43 1.68 6.80
C ASP A 185 6.91 3.12 7.06
N ALA A 186 6.14 3.69 6.12
CA ALA A 186 5.51 5.01 6.32
C ALA A 186 4.49 5.04 7.46
N MET A 187 3.71 3.98 7.65
CA MET A 187 2.76 3.88 8.77
C MET A 187 3.48 3.82 10.12
N LEU A 188 4.58 3.08 10.20
CA LEU A 188 5.40 3.00 11.41
C LEU A 188 6.03 4.35 11.75
N ASP A 189 6.63 5.02 10.77
CA ASP A 189 7.25 6.33 10.97
C ASP A 189 6.21 7.38 11.39
N TRP A 190 5.06 7.42 10.72
CA TRP A 190 3.97 8.32 11.10
C TRP A 190 3.47 8.06 12.53
N ALA A 191 3.31 6.78 12.92
CA ALA A 191 2.90 6.42 14.27
C ALA A 191 3.94 6.80 15.34
N GLY A 192 5.23 6.75 15.00
CA GLY A 192 6.33 7.17 15.89
C GLY A 192 6.54 8.68 15.94
N GLU A 193 6.13 9.44 14.91
CA GLU A 193 6.18 10.90 14.89
C GLU A 193 5.04 11.56 15.66
N ALA A 194 3.93 10.85 15.90
CA ALA A 194 2.77 11.33 16.67
C ALA A 194 3.10 11.74 18.12
N ASP A 195 4.26 11.34 18.66
CA ASP A 195 4.77 11.75 19.98
C ASP A 195 5.51 13.11 19.99
N LYS A 196 5.67 13.79 18.84
CA LYS A 196 6.33 15.12 18.79
C LYS A 196 5.31 16.27 18.73
N PRO A 197 5.32 17.20 19.71
CA PRO A 197 4.42 18.34 19.68
C PRO A 197 4.71 19.25 18.48
N SER A 198 3.65 19.64 17.79
CA SER A 198 3.63 20.49 16.60
C SER A 198 4.54 21.72 16.71
N GLN A 199 5.62 21.77 15.92
CA GLN A 199 6.37 23.01 15.70
C GLN A 199 6.49 23.29 14.19
N LYS A 200 5.70 24.28 13.76
CA LYS A 200 5.84 25.17 12.58
C LYS A 200 6.17 24.49 11.24
N GLN A 201 5.13 24.01 10.58
CA GLN A 201 5.17 23.37 9.25
C GLN A 201 4.92 24.36 8.09
N THR A 202 4.95 25.67 8.33
CA THR A 202 4.59 26.68 7.31
C THR A 202 5.76 26.98 6.36
N ASP A 203 7.00 26.90 6.83
CA ASP A 203 8.17 27.27 6.00
C ASP A 203 8.63 26.13 5.07
N ALA A 204 8.28 24.88 5.38
CA ALA A 204 8.69 23.70 4.59
C ALA A 204 7.78 23.40 3.38
N ILE A 205 6.51 23.81 3.44
CA ILE A 205 5.55 23.57 2.33
C ILE A 205 5.85 24.51 1.16
N ASP A 206 6.22 25.76 1.42
CA ASP A 206 6.58 26.73 0.37
C ASP A 206 7.84 26.29 -0.41
N ASP A 207 8.81 25.66 0.25
CA ASP A 207 10.01 25.12 -0.41
C ASP A 207 9.74 23.83 -1.20
N ILE A 208 8.80 23.00 -0.76
CA ILE A 208 8.38 21.79 -1.50
C ILE A 208 7.53 22.17 -2.72
N VAL A 209 6.63 23.16 -2.59
CA VAL A 209 5.83 23.68 -3.71
C VAL A 209 6.74 24.41 -4.71
N ARG A 210 7.71 25.20 -4.27
CA ARG A 210 8.71 25.83 -5.17
C ARG A 210 9.54 24.79 -5.92
N ASN A 211 9.97 23.71 -5.25
CA ASN A 211 10.73 22.64 -5.91
C ASN A 211 9.89 21.84 -6.91
N LEU A 212 8.62 21.60 -6.63
CA LEU A 212 7.68 20.96 -7.57
C LEU A 212 7.39 21.84 -8.79
N VAL A 213 7.17 23.14 -8.60
CA VAL A 213 6.97 24.10 -9.70
C VAL A 213 8.23 24.24 -10.56
N PHE A 214 9.42 24.25 -9.94
CA PHE A 214 10.69 24.27 -10.68
C PHE A 214 10.91 23.00 -11.51
N GLN A 215 10.55 21.83 -10.97
CA GLN A 215 10.65 20.56 -11.69
C GLN A 215 9.69 20.48 -12.87
N VAL A 216 8.43 20.92 -12.70
CA VAL A 216 7.42 20.98 -13.78
C VAL A 216 7.85 21.95 -14.89
N ASN A 217 8.35 23.14 -14.54
CA ASN A 217 8.84 24.11 -15.53
C ASN A 217 10.10 23.61 -16.28
N SER A 218 10.95 22.81 -15.63
CA SER A 218 12.12 22.19 -16.28
C SER A 218 11.75 21.06 -17.25
N LEU A 219 10.59 20.42 -17.03
CA LEU A 219 10.05 19.36 -17.87
C LEU A 219 9.35 19.95 -19.11
N ASP A 220 8.59 21.04 -18.95
CA ASP A 220 8.01 21.77 -20.08
C ASP A 220 9.10 22.35 -21.01
N ALA A 221 10.16 22.95 -20.45
CA ALA A 221 11.28 23.46 -21.25
C ALA A 221 12.11 22.37 -21.97
N LYS A 222 12.01 21.11 -21.52
CA LYS A 222 12.61 19.96 -22.21
C LYS A 222 11.70 19.42 -23.31
N LEU A 223 10.38 19.52 -23.15
CA LEU A 223 9.40 19.12 -24.17
C LEU A 223 9.39 20.11 -25.36
N ASP A 224 9.56 21.41 -25.09
CA ASP A 224 9.70 22.45 -26.14
C ASP A 224 10.99 22.34 -26.97
N ARG A 225 11.98 21.57 -26.51
CA ARG A 225 13.22 21.30 -27.26
C ARG A 225 13.14 20.04 -28.13
N ILE A 226 12.04 19.29 -28.04
CA ILE A 226 11.82 18.02 -28.74
C ILE A 226 10.63 18.12 -29.71
N SER A 227 9.92 19.26 -29.75
CA SER A 227 9.00 19.65 -30.83
C SER A 227 9.66 20.65 -31.77
#